data_AF-A0A1M6I252-F1
#
_entry.id   AF-A0A1M6I252-F1
#
_cell.length_a   1.000
_cell.length_b   1.000
_cell.length_c   1.000
_cell.angle_alpha   90.00
_cell.angle_beta   90.00
_cell.angle_gamma   90.00
#
_symmetry.space_group_name_H-M   'P 1'
#
loop_
_entity.id
_entity.type
_entity.pdbx_description
1 polymer ?
#
loop_
_entity_poly.entity_id
_entity_poly.type
_entity_poly.pdbx_seq_one_letter_code
_entity_poly.pdbx_strand_id
1 'polypeptide(L)' 'MNPRTKQELDEIIYELNAITKELDDLSEGMAREFKGIGTLECSKGIKTLSGKYTKVKNQLYEIK' A
#
# COMPACT_ATOMS: atom_id res chain seq x y z
N MET A 1 -15.89 -16.61 -10.79
CA MET A 1 -16.03 -15.18 -11.14
C MET A 1 -16.16 -15.05 -12.66
N ASN A 2 -16.93 -14.10 -13.20
CA ASN A 2 -16.95 -13.89 -14.65
C ASN A 2 -15.61 -13.28 -15.12
N PRO A 3 -15.21 -13.46 -16.40
CA PRO A 3 -13.89 -13.03 -16.88
C PRO A 3 -13.62 -11.52 -16.75
N ARG A 4 -14.65 -10.69 -16.97
CA ARG A 4 -14.55 -9.24 -16.87
C ARG A 4 -14.29 -8.79 -15.44
N THR A 5 -15.06 -9.31 -14.49
CA THR A 5 -14.89 -9.02 -13.06
C THR A 5 -13.53 -9.52 -12.54
N LYS A 6 -13.03 -10.65 -13.07
CA LYS A 6 -11.68 -11.13 -12.75
C LYS A 6 -10.59 -10.16 -13.26
N GLN A 7 -10.76 -9.65 -14.47
CA GLN A 7 -9.82 -8.67 -15.04
C GLN A 7 -9.83 -7.36 -14.25
N GLU A 8 -11.01 -6.81 -13.94
CA GLU A 8 -11.17 -5.62 -13.11
C GLU A 8 -10.52 -5.82 -11.73
N LEU A 9 -10.70 -7.00 -11.12
CA LEU A 9 -10.05 -7.35 -9.85
C LEU A 9 -8.53 -7.40 -9.95
N ASP A 10 -8.00 -7.98 -11.03
CA ASP A 10 -6.55 -8.06 -11.27
C ASP A 10 -5.93 -6.67 -11.48
N GLU A 11 -6.64 -5.75 -12.14
CA GLU A 11 -6.24 -4.34 -12.30
C GLU A 11 -6.21 -3.60 -10.95
N ILE A 12 -7.24 -3.76 -10.12
CA ILE A 12 -7.29 -3.17 -8.77
C ILE A 12 -6.13 -3.69 -7.91
N ILE A 13 -5.85 -5.00 -7.95
CA ILE A 13 -4.74 -5.61 -7.20
C ILE A 13 -3.39 -5.05 -7.67
N TYR A 14 -3.23 -4.82 -8.98
CA TYR A 14 -2.02 -4.22 -9.55
C TYR A 14 -1.83 -2.78 -9.04
N GLU A 15 -2.86 -1.95 -9.09
CA GLU A 15 -2.81 -0.57 -8.58
C GLU A 15 -2.52 -0.52 -7.08
N LEU A 16 -3.16 -1.40 -6.29
CA LEU A 16 -2.90 -1.51 -4.86
C LEU A 16 -1.44 -1.86 -4.57
N ASN A 17 -0.84 -2.77 -5.35
CA ASN A 17 0.59 -3.08 -5.23
C ASN A 17 1.48 -1.86 -5.49
N ALA A 18 1.17 -1.06 -6.52
CA ALA A 18 1.91 0.15 -6.84
C ALA A 18 1.83 1.17 -5.70
N ILE A 19 0.61 1.47 -5.22
CA ILE A 19 0.39 2.40 -4.11
C ILE A 19 1.11 1.94 -2.84
N THR A 20 1.02 0.64 -2.51
CA THR A 20 1.67 0.10 -1.31
C THR A 20 3.20 0.29 -1.38
N LYS A 21 3.78 0.06 -2.56
CA LYS A 21 5.22 0.24 -2.77
C LYS A 21 5.63 1.71 -2.64
N GLU A 22 4.88 2.62 -3.26
CA GLU A 22 5.15 4.06 -3.14
C GLU A 22 5.06 4.56 -1.70
N LEU A 23 4.07 4.08 -0.93
CA LEU A 23 3.94 4.41 0.48
C LEU A 23 5.11 3.86 1.31
N ASP A 24 5.56 2.65 1.02
CA ASP A 24 6.74 2.08 1.69
C ASP A 24 8.01 2.88 1.38
N ASP A 25 8.24 3.22 0.11
CA ASP A 25 9.36 4.03 -0.33
C ASP A 25 9.33 5.43 0.33
N LEU A 26 8.15 6.06 0.44
CA LEU A 26 7.96 7.33 1.13
C LEU A 26 8.22 7.24 2.63
N SER A 27 7.71 6.19 3.29
CA SER A 27 7.92 5.95 4.72
C SER A 27 9.42 5.82 5.02
N GLU A 28 10.13 5.02 4.23
CA GLU A 28 11.56 4.82 4.38
C GLU A 28 12.37 6.08 4.04
N GLY A 29 12.01 6.79 2.96
CA GLY A 29 12.62 8.06 2.57
C GLY A 29 12.49 9.10 3.68
N MET A 30 11.29 9.25 4.26
CA MET A 30 11.07 10.13 5.40
C MET A 30 11.93 9.74 6.60
N ALA A 31 11.97 8.45 6.96
CA ALA A 31 12.77 7.99 8.09
C ALA A 31 14.29 8.23 7.92
N ARG A 32 14.79 8.18 6.67
CA ARG A 32 16.22 8.38 6.34
C ARG A 32 16.59 9.85 6.20
N GLU A 33 15.79 10.64 5.48
CA GLU A 33 16.17 11.97 4.99
C GLU A 33 15.69 13.11 5.89
N PHE A 34 14.58 12.94 6.61
CA PHE A 34 14.03 14.01 7.45
C PHE A 34 14.50 13.89 8.90
N LYS A 35 15.36 14.80 9.34
CA LYS A 35 15.76 14.91 10.76
C LYS A 35 14.97 16.03 11.44
N GLY A 36 13.76 15.72 11.88
CA GLY A 36 12.86 16.65 12.56
C GLY A 36 11.97 15.96 13.60
N ILE A 37 11.39 16.75 14.50
CA ILE A 37 10.37 16.27 15.45
C ILE A 37 9.14 15.85 14.63
N GLY A 38 8.63 14.64 14.87
CA GLY A 38 7.48 14.09 14.16
C GLY A 38 7.80 13.28 12.90
N THR A 39 9.06 13.19 12.45
CA THR A 39 9.43 12.32 11.31
C THR A 39 9.02 10.87 11.56
N LEU A 40 9.31 10.34 12.75
CA LEU A 40 8.98 8.96 13.13
C LEU A 40 7.46 8.73 13.07
N GLU A 41 6.68 9.73 13.45
CA GLU A 41 5.23 9.63 13.56
C GLU A 41 4.60 9.67 12.17
N CYS A 42 5.10 10.54 11.29
CA CYS A 42 4.72 10.56 9.87
C CYS A 42 5.11 9.27 9.16
N SER A 43 6.36 8.80 9.34
CA SER A 43 6.84 7.54 8.78
C SER A 43 5.95 6.37 9.23
N LYS A 44 5.62 6.30 10.52
CA LYS A 44 4.72 5.29 11.08
C LYS A 44 3.29 5.40 10.53
N GLY A 45 2.78 6.61 10.35
CA GLY A 45 1.48 6.86 9.74
C GLY A 45 1.40 6.33 8.30
N ILE A 46 2.41 6.64 7.49
CA ILE A 46 2.53 6.15 6.11
C ILE A 46 2.65 4.62 6.09
N LYS A 47 3.48 4.03 6.96
CA LYS A 47 3.61 2.57 7.05
C LYS A 47 2.30 1.89 7.45
N THR A 48 1.54 2.51 8.36
CA THR A 48 0.22 2.03 8.75
C THR A 48 -0.76 2.06 7.57
N LEU A 49 -0.72 3.12 6.76
CA LEU A 49 -1.56 3.24 5.56
C LEU A 49 -1.20 2.18 4.52
N SER A 50 0.10 1.98 4.25
CA SER A 50 0.61 0.89 3.39
C SER A 50 0.10 -0.48 3.86
N GLY A 51 0.14 -0.75 5.17
CA GLY A 51 -0.39 -1.98 5.75
C GLY A 51 -1.89 -2.19 5.52
N LYS A 52 -2.70 -1.11 5.56
CA LYS A 52 -4.14 -1.19 5.26
C LYS A 52 -4.40 -1.56 3.79
N TYR A 53 -3.68 -0.95 2.85
CA TYR A 53 -3.79 -1.30 1.43
C TYR A 53 -3.31 -2.72 1.16
N THR A 54 -2.23 -3.16 1.81
CA THR A 54 -1.78 -4.56 1.76
C THR A 54 -2.86 -5.52 2.25
N LYS A 55 -3.54 -5.19 3.35
CA LYS A 55 -4.63 -6.02 3.87
C LYS A 55 -5.77 -6.14 2.85
N VAL A 56 -6.23 -5.03 2.28
CA VAL A 56 -7.29 -5.03 1.26
C VAL A 56 -6.87 -5.88 0.06
N LYS A 57 -5.64 -5.69 -0.43
CA LYS A 57 -5.08 -6.50 -1.53
C LYS A 57 -5.14 -8.00 -1.22
N ASN A 58 -4.72 -8.40 -0.02
CA ASN A 58 -4.75 -9.81 0.38
C ASN A 58 -6.19 -10.36 0.44
N GLN A 59 -7.15 -9.57 0.93
CA GLN A 59 -8.56 -9.93 0.91
C GLN A 59 -9.09 -10.07 -0.52
N LEU A 60 -8.65 -9.23 -1.46
CA LEU A 60 -9.02 -9.35 -2.88
C LEU A 60 -8.44 -10.62 -3.52
N TYR A 61 -7.22 -11.02 -3.14
CA TYR A 61 -6.65 -12.31 -3.58
C TYR A 61 -7.43 -13.52 -3.05
N GLU A 62 -8.03 -13.44 -1.86
CA GLU A 62 -8.87 -14.51 -1.30
C GLU A 62 -10.22 -14.64 -2.02
N ILE A 63 -10.68 -13.58 -2.69
CA ILE A 63 -11.93 -13.56 -3.47
C ILE A 63 -11.71 -14.06 -4.90
N LYS A 64 -10.48 -13.96 -5.41
CA LYS A 64 -10.07 -14.36 -6.77
C LYS A 64 -10.24 -15.87 -7.02
#